data_AF-W4PCT4-F1
#
_entry.id   AF-W4PCT4-F1
#
_cell.length_a   1.000
_cell.length_b   1.000
_cell.length_c   1.000
_cell.angle_alpha   90.00
_cell.angle_beta   90.00
_cell.angle_gamma   90.00
#
_symmetry.space_group_name_H-M   'P 1'
#
loop_
_entity.id
_entity.type
_entity.pdbx_description
1 polymer ?
#
loop_
_entity_poly.entity_id
_entity_poly.type
_entity_poly.pdbx_seq_one_letter_code
_entity_poly.pdbx_strand_id
1 'polypeptide(L)'
;MLLNGKEMKFVKFVCLLLVVACSYCTAKDPELQFPEEKGESGKETELDRGKYPPMEEIVSFFSGTLLGKHAFYEKQKNFDISEIEHYRSMIWKAWKEANARFDEEKLIELMPLSVARTGKWHLPTSLEPDAVMPYYWGTKGEKPEKGYPLYLYMHGSGGKESEWATGLSICQRFADAPSVYFIPQIPNEGAYYRWWQKAKQYAWEKLLRQAFLSGEVDPDRVYFFGISEGGYGSQRLASFYADYLAGAGPMAGGEPLKNAPAENCRHIAFSLRTGDNDRMFYRNTLTSYVKEEFERLQRQNPETYIHRVELIPGAGHSIDYTPTTPWLSRYTRNPYPKQVSWEDFEMDGLHRRGFYNLYVKERPDENARTFYEMNISGNDIELKVSDVVYETVERDPRWGIEMKFRKNYTPVKKGKLILYLCPELVDLSRKVTVSVNGRKVYTGKVRPELKHIVNSCAAFCDPRRLYPAAVEVTLSE
;
A
#
# COMPACT_ATOMS: atom_id res chain seq x y z
N MET A 1 -37.35 -65.03 -12.94
CA MET A 1 -38.42 -64.53 -13.84
C MET A 1 -38.25 -63.03 -13.93
N LEU A 2 -37.55 -62.47 -14.94
CA LEU A 2 -38.06 -62.13 -16.30
C LEU A 2 -39.33 -61.26 -16.20
N LEU A 3 -39.49 -60.05 -16.77
CA LEU A 3 -38.77 -59.25 -17.78
C LEU A 3 -39.33 -57.79 -17.79
N ASN A 4 -38.48 -56.84 -18.23
CA ASN A 4 -38.73 -55.64 -19.07
C ASN A 4 -39.69 -54.52 -18.62
N GLY A 5 -39.43 -53.23 -18.82
CA GLY A 5 -38.31 -52.50 -19.45
C GLY A 5 -38.72 -51.05 -19.81
N LYS A 6 -37.74 -50.12 -19.84
CA LYS A 6 -37.67 -48.80 -20.54
C LYS A 6 -38.78 -47.74 -20.31
N GLU A 7 -38.62 -46.41 -20.40
CA GLU A 7 -37.56 -45.44 -20.68
C GLU A 7 -38.07 -44.02 -20.24
N MET A 8 -37.20 -43.22 -19.64
CA MET A 8 -36.95 -41.77 -19.79
C MET A 8 -37.98 -40.80 -20.46
N LYS A 9 -38.34 -39.69 -19.77
CA LYS A 9 -38.18 -38.24 -20.14
C LYS A 9 -39.34 -37.29 -19.80
N PHE A 10 -38.92 -36.11 -19.29
CA PHE A 10 -39.45 -34.74 -19.48
C PHE A 10 -40.89 -34.38 -19.10
N VAL A 11 -41.02 -33.42 -18.18
CA VAL A 11 -42.19 -32.53 -18.09
C VAL A 11 -41.75 -31.12 -18.50
N LYS A 12 -42.24 -30.69 -19.66
CA LYS A 12 -42.39 -29.28 -20.05
C LYS A 12 -43.72 -28.78 -19.50
N PHE A 13 -43.77 -27.57 -18.97
CA PHE A 13 -45.04 -26.84 -18.84
C PHE A 13 -45.10 -25.71 -19.87
N VAL A 14 -46.26 -25.65 -20.50
CA VAL A 14 -46.64 -24.81 -21.64
C VAL A 14 -47.26 -23.52 -21.12
N CYS A 15 -46.88 -22.37 -21.68
CA CYS A 15 -47.71 -21.17 -21.64
C CYS A 15 -47.94 -20.69 -23.08
N LEU A 16 -49.23 -20.54 -23.39
CA LEU A 16 -49.81 -20.19 -24.68
C LEU A 16 -49.82 -18.66 -24.87
N LEU A 17 -49.49 -18.23 -26.08
CA LEU A 17 -49.58 -16.86 -26.58
C LEU A 17 -51.03 -16.39 -26.76
N LEU A 18 -51.27 -15.09 -26.55
CA LEU A 18 -52.27 -14.31 -27.29
C LEU A 18 -51.74 -12.89 -27.51
N VAL A 19 -51.71 -12.50 -28.79
CA VAL A 19 -51.26 -11.22 -29.34
C VAL A 19 -52.49 -10.38 -29.67
N VAL A 20 -52.54 -9.11 -29.23
CA VAL A 20 -53.19 -8.01 -29.99
C VAL A 20 -52.41 -6.71 -29.74
N ALA A 21 -52.18 -5.97 -30.82
CA ALA A 21 -51.41 -4.74 -30.90
C ALA A 21 -52.25 -3.45 -30.75
N CYS A 22 -51.55 -2.38 -30.37
CA CYS A 22 -51.81 -0.94 -30.57
C CYS A 22 -53.04 -0.27 -29.91
N SER A 23 -52.77 0.67 -29.00
CA SER A 23 -52.92 2.13 -29.27
C SER A 23 -52.37 2.99 -28.12
N TYR A 24 -51.76 4.11 -28.48
CA TYR A 24 -51.18 5.16 -27.63
C TYR A 24 -52.16 5.70 -26.57
N CYS A 25 -51.68 5.89 -25.33
CA CYS A 25 -51.76 7.16 -24.58
C CYS A 25 -50.95 7.07 -23.28
N THR A 26 -50.21 8.13 -23.03
CA THR A 26 -49.23 8.31 -21.95
C THR A 26 -49.88 8.45 -20.57
N ALA A 27 -49.45 7.65 -19.60
CA ALA A 27 -49.53 7.98 -18.19
C ALA A 27 -48.27 7.47 -17.49
N LYS A 28 -47.51 8.40 -16.89
CA LYS A 28 -46.32 8.14 -16.07
C LYS A 28 -46.76 7.48 -14.76
N ASP A 29 -46.15 6.34 -14.43
CA ASP A 29 -46.16 5.79 -13.07
C ASP A 29 -44.85 6.14 -12.34
N PRO A 30 -44.89 6.25 -10.99
CA PRO A 30 -44.04 7.14 -10.23
C PRO A 30 -42.64 6.58 -9.96
N GLU A 31 -41.63 7.46 -10.11
CA GLU A 31 -40.26 7.24 -9.68
C GLU A 31 -40.20 6.98 -8.16
N LEU A 32 -39.63 5.83 -7.77
CA LEU A 32 -39.06 5.67 -6.45
C LEU A 32 -37.83 6.60 -6.33
N GLN A 33 -38.01 7.70 -5.62
CA GLN A 33 -36.91 8.58 -5.20
C GLN A 33 -36.12 7.90 -4.08
N PHE A 34 -34.86 7.57 -4.37
CA PHE A 34 -33.85 7.42 -3.34
C PHE A 34 -33.49 8.83 -2.81
N PRO A 35 -33.20 9.00 -1.50
CA PRO A 35 -32.74 10.29 -1.01
C PRO A 35 -31.42 10.62 -1.70
N GLU A 36 -31.39 11.71 -2.48
CA GLU A 36 -30.14 12.36 -2.83
C GLU A 36 -29.42 12.71 -1.53
N GLU A 37 -28.27 12.09 -1.28
CA GLU A 37 -27.27 12.76 -0.45
C GLU A 37 -26.97 14.08 -1.15
N LYS A 38 -27.51 15.16 -0.59
CA LYS A 38 -27.07 16.51 -0.91
C LYS A 38 -25.58 16.55 -0.62
N GLY A 39 -24.77 16.35 -1.65
CA GLY A 39 -23.44 16.89 -1.69
C GLY A 39 -23.58 18.38 -1.50
N GLU A 40 -23.33 18.86 -0.28
CA GLU A 40 -23.08 20.26 -0.04
C GLU A 40 -21.84 20.63 -0.86
N SER A 41 -22.07 21.12 -2.08
CA SER A 41 -21.21 22.14 -2.65
C SER A 41 -21.31 23.32 -1.70
N GLY A 42 -20.48 23.32 -0.65
CA GLY A 42 -20.43 24.40 0.33
C GLY A 42 -20.16 25.71 -0.39
N LYS A 43 -21.22 26.48 -0.64
CA LYS A 43 -21.09 27.92 -0.73
C LYS A 43 -20.61 28.34 0.65
N GLU A 44 -19.42 28.92 0.74
CA GLU A 44 -18.98 29.61 1.95
C GLU A 44 -20.15 30.44 2.47
N THR A 45 -20.60 30.13 3.68
CA THR A 45 -21.52 31.02 4.36
C THR A 45 -20.78 32.34 4.60
N GLU A 46 -21.47 33.49 4.63
CA GLU A 46 -20.83 34.77 4.97
C GLU A 46 -20.07 34.73 6.31
N LEU A 47 -20.42 33.77 7.19
CA LEU A 47 -19.79 33.51 8.48
C LEU A 47 -18.40 32.86 8.39
N ASP A 48 -18.07 32.18 7.28
CA ASP A 48 -16.79 31.46 7.11
C ASP A 48 -15.74 32.24 6.32
N ARG A 49 -16.11 33.40 5.74
CA ARG A 49 -15.19 34.22 4.94
C ARG A 49 -13.96 34.62 5.76
N GLY A 50 -12.79 34.14 5.35
CA GLY A 50 -11.50 34.41 5.98
C GLY A 50 -11.16 33.52 7.18
N LYS A 51 -12.09 32.67 7.64
CA LYS A 51 -11.84 31.72 8.73
C LYS A 51 -10.87 30.62 8.30
N TYR A 52 -10.96 30.13 7.07
CA TYR A 52 -10.11 29.07 6.53
C TYR A 52 -9.13 29.61 5.48
N PRO A 53 -7.97 28.96 5.27
CA PRO A 53 -7.03 29.38 4.22
C PRO A 53 -7.67 29.26 2.82
N PRO A 54 -7.30 30.12 1.86
CA PRO A 54 -7.79 30.02 0.49
C PRO A 54 -7.46 28.66 -0.12
N MET A 55 -8.49 27.89 -0.50
CA MET A 55 -8.33 26.54 -1.05
C MET A 55 -7.45 26.50 -2.30
N GLU A 56 -7.57 27.50 -3.18
CA GLU A 56 -6.84 27.55 -4.45
C GLU A 56 -5.32 27.61 -4.25
N GLU A 57 -4.85 28.21 -3.17
CA GLU A 57 -3.42 28.26 -2.86
C GLU A 57 -2.87 26.87 -2.50
N ILE A 58 -3.61 26.12 -1.69
CA ILE A 58 -3.24 24.76 -1.28
C ILE A 58 -3.30 23.83 -2.50
N VAL A 59 -4.32 23.98 -3.34
CA VAL A 59 -4.42 23.28 -4.64
C VAL A 59 -3.20 23.58 -5.50
N SER A 60 -2.78 24.84 -5.62
CA SER A 60 -1.60 25.24 -6.38
C SER A 60 -0.30 24.63 -5.83
N PHE A 61 -0.13 24.58 -4.51
CA PHE A 61 1.00 23.89 -3.87
C PHE A 61 1.02 22.39 -4.23
N PHE A 62 -0.14 21.73 -4.15
CA PHE A 62 -0.28 20.32 -4.50
C PHE A 62 -0.05 20.05 -6.00
N SER A 63 -0.55 20.91 -6.89
CA SER A 63 -0.24 20.83 -8.32
C SER A 63 1.26 20.95 -8.58
N GLY A 64 1.96 21.84 -7.86
CA GLY A 64 3.42 21.91 -7.89
C GLY A 64 4.09 20.61 -7.44
N THR A 65 3.59 19.99 -6.37
CA THR A 65 4.09 18.70 -5.86
C THR A 65 3.92 17.58 -6.89
N LEU A 66 2.75 17.49 -7.54
CA LEU A 66 2.47 16.51 -8.60
C LEU A 66 3.38 16.68 -9.82
N LEU A 67 3.83 17.91 -10.08
CA LEU A 67 4.83 18.24 -11.12
C LEU A 67 6.28 18.00 -10.66
N GLY A 68 6.52 17.38 -9.49
CA GLY A 68 7.85 17.04 -8.99
C GLY A 68 8.55 18.14 -8.19
N LYS A 69 7.85 19.22 -7.77
CA LYS A 69 8.43 20.19 -6.84
C LYS A 69 8.50 19.58 -5.44
N HIS A 70 9.69 19.58 -4.84
CA HIS A 70 9.95 19.01 -3.52
C HIS A 70 10.06 20.06 -2.40
N ALA A 71 9.30 21.16 -2.51
CA ALA A 71 9.30 22.22 -1.50
C ALA A 71 8.30 21.93 -0.36
N PHE A 72 8.55 22.48 0.82
CA PHE A 72 7.59 22.49 1.91
C PHE A 72 6.62 23.66 1.76
N TYR A 73 5.37 23.44 2.17
CA TYR A 73 4.41 24.49 2.41
C TYR A 73 4.79 25.23 3.69
N GLU A 74 4.99 26.54 3.61
CA GLU A 74 5.58 27.34 4.69
C GLU A 74 4.56 28.21 5.46
N LYS A 75 3.32 28.37 4.96
CA LYS A 75 2.38 29.29 5.60
C LYS A 75 1.92 28.75 6.95
N GLN A 76 2.11 29.59 7.95
CA GLN A 76 1.80 29.28 9.33
C GLN A 76 0.40 29.74 9.68
N LYS A 77 -0.45 28.79 10.07
CA LYS A 77 -1.78 29.07 10.60
C LYS A 77 -2.13 27.97 11.61
N ASN A 78 -2.17 28.35 12.88
CA ASN A 78 -2.61 27.47 13.94
C ASN A 78 -4.13 27.33 13.90
N PHE A 79 -4.63 26.18 14.32
CA PHE A 79 -6.06 25.93 14.51
C PHE A 79 -6.28 25.07 15.75
N ASP A 80 -7.51 25.03 16.25
CA ASP A 80 -7.83 24.31 17.47
C ASP A 80 -7.87 22.80 17.25
N ILE A 81 -7.59 22.03 18.32
CA ILE A 81 -7.64 20.55 18.27
C ILE A 81 -9.03 20.07 17.83
N SER A 82 -10.10 20.78 18.21
CA SER A 82 -11.47 20.47 17.79
C SER A 82 -11.73 20.65 16.29
N GLU A 83 -10.87 21.38 15.56
CA GLU A 83 -11.02 21.62 14.12
C GLU A 83 -10.20 20.63 13.26
N ILE A 84 -9.49 19.68 13.86
CA ILE A 84 -8.62 18.73 13.13
C ILE A 84 -9.37 17.99 12.01
N GLU A 85 -10.55 17.44 12.28
CA GLU A 85 -11.32 16.70 11.26
C GLU A 85 -11.81 17.60 10.12
N HIS A 86 -12.16 18.84 10.42
CA HIS A 86 -12.51 19.82 9.40
C HIS A 86 -11.31 20.10 8.47
N TYR A 87 -10.13 20.35 9.05
CA TYR A 87 -8.90 20.55 8.28
C TYR A 87 -8.50 19.30 7.49
N ARG A 88 -8.62 18.09 8.06
CA ARG A 88 -8.39 16.82 7.32
C ARG A 88 -9.27 16.73 6.08
N SER A 89 -10.57 16.97 6.23
CA SER A 89 -11.53 16.98 5.11
C SER A 89 -11.19 18.04 4.06
N MET A 90 -10.93 19.28 4.49
CA MET A 90 -10.57 20.40 3.62
C MET A 90 -9.29 20.12 2.82
N ILE A 91 -8.23 19.66 3.48
CA ILE A 91 -6.94 19.36 2.83
C ILE A 91 -7.05 18.18 1.87
N TRP A 92 -7.79 17.13 2.25
CA TRP A 92 -8.03 16.01 1.35
C TRP A 92 -8.82 16.42 0.11
N LYS A 93 -9.80 17.32 0.26
CA LYS A 93 -10.54 17.91 -0.87
C LYS A 93 -9.62 18.72 -1.78
N ALA A 94 -8.72 19.53 -1.23
CA ALA A 94 -7.72 20.27 -2.02
C ALA A 94 -6.78 19.32 -2.77
N TRP A 95 -6.35 18.23 -2.12
CA TRP A 95 -5.54 17.20 -2.76
C TRP A 95 -6.28 16.52 -3.91
N LYS A 96 -7.55 16.14 -3.70
CA LYS A 96 -8.41 15.54 -4.74
C LYS A 96 -8.59 16.48 -5.94
N GLU A 97 -8.83 17.76 -5.69
CA GLU A 97 -8.94 18.79 -6.73
C GLU A 97 -7.64 18.95 -7.54
N ALA A 98 -6.49 19.06 -6.87
CA ALA A 98 -5.20 19.15 -7.56
C ALA A 98 -4.93 17.92 -8.44
N ASN A 99 -5.30 16.73 -7.97
CA ASN A 99 -5.17 15.48 -8.72
C ASN A 99 -6.17 15.37 -9.87
N ALA A 100 -7.37 15.94 -9.77
CA ALA A 100 -8.32 16.01 -10.86
C ALA A 100 -7.82 16.92 -11.99
N ARG A 101 -7.13 18.02 -11.63
CA ARG A 101 -6.50 18.96 -12.59
C ARG A 101 -5.17 18.45 -13.17
N PHE A 102 -4.55 17.45 -12.54
CA PHE A 102 -3.26 16.93 -12.98
C PHE A 102 -3.42 16.02 -14.20
N ASP A 103 -2.76 16.42 -15.29
CA ASP A 103 -2.76 15.70 -16.57
C ASP A 103 -1.91 14.42 -16.47
N GLU A 104 -2.59 13.29 -16.36
CA GLU A 104 -2.01 11.96 -16.34
C GLU A 104 -3.08 10.93 -16.72
N GLU A 105 -2.65 9.75 -17.14
CA GLU A 105 -3.57 8.63 -17.35
C GLU A 105 -4.19 8.19 -16.01
N LYS A 106 -5.52 8.19 -15.93
CA LYS A 106 -6.25 7.75 -14.73
C LYS A 106 -6.54 6.25 -14.77
N LEU A 107 -6.86 5.68 -13.62
CA LEU A 107 -7.47 4.35 -13.53
C LEU A 107 -8.76 4.36 -14.37
N ILE A 108 -8.97 3.29 -15.13
CA ILE A 108 -10.25 3.11 -15.82
C ILE A 108 -11.39 3.00 -14.79
N GLU A 109 -12.62 3.29 -15.21
CA GLU A 109 -13.77 3.11 -14.33
C GLU A 109 -13.83 1.66 -13.83
N LEU A 110 -14.23 1.53 -12.56
CA LEU A 110 -14.26 0.28 -11.84
C LEU A 110 -15.51 -0.54 -12.22
N MET A 111 -15.29 -1.73 -12.78
CA MET A 111 -16.33 -2.69 -13.16
C MET A 111 -16.00 -4.08 -12.62
N PRO A 112 -16.93 -5.07 -12.64
CA PRO A 112 -16.60 -6.44 -12.32
C PRO A 112 -15.39 -6.97 -13.13
N LEU A 113 -14.47 -7.63 -12.43
CA LEU A 113 -13.19 -8.09 -12.98
C LEU A 113 -13.40 -9.05 -14.17
N SER A 114 -12.94 -8.64 -15.36
CA SER A 114 -13.15 -9.40 -16.60
C SER A 114 -12.01 -9.21 -17.61
N VAL A 115 -11.94 -10.12 -18.59
CA VAL A 115 -11.01 -10.04 -19.72
C VAL A 115 -11.29 -8.88 -20.68
N ALA A 116 -12.51 -8.33 -20.66
CA ALA A 116 -13.00 -7.43 -21.70
C ALA A 116 -12.56 -5.97 -21.51
N ARG A 117 -12.09 -5.59 -20.30
CA ARG A 117 -11.66 -4.23 -19.98
C ARG A 117 -10.25 -4.23 -19.42
N THR A 118 -9.39 -3.46 -20.08
CA THR A 118 -8.02 -3.21 -19.66
C THR A 118 -7.74 -1.72 -19.71
N GLY A 119 -7.00 -1.22 -18.75
CA GLY A 119 -6.34 0.07 -18.86
C GLY A 119 -4.90 -0.10 -19.32
N LYS A 120 -4.23 1.01 -19.57
CA LYS A 120 -2.78 1.04 -19.78
C LYS A 120 -2.20 2.31 -19.17
N TRP A 121 -0.96 2.22 -18.71
CA TRP A 121 -0.16 3.37 -18.34
C TRP A 121 1.15 3.38 -19.11
N HIS A 122 1.54 4.54 -19.61
CA HIS A 122 2.87 4.79 -20.13
C HIS A 122 3.75 5.24 -18.96
N LEU A 123 4.79 4.46 -18.67
CA LEU A 123 5.74 4.81 -17.63
C LEU A 123 6.79 5.78 -18.21
N PRO A 124 7.34 6.70 -17.41
CA PRO A 124 8.32 7.65 -17.91
C PRO A 124 9.53 6.95 -18.55
N THR A 125 9.89 7.35 -19.77
CA THR A 125 11.03 6.80 -20.53
C THR A 125 12.36 6.92 -19.77
N SER A 126 12.49 7.92 -18.90
CA SER A 126 13.65 8.11 -18.03
C SER A 126 13.79 7.05 -16.93
N LEU A 127 12.72 6.34 -16.61
CA LEU A 127 12.71 5.25 -15.64
C LEU A 127 12.85 3.89 -16.32
N GLU A 128 12.17 3.71 -17.45
CA GLU A 128 12.22 2.50 -18.27
C GLU A 128 11.84 2.84 -19.73
N PRO A 129 12.67 2.49 -20.72
CA PRO A 129 12.44 2.85 -22.11
C PRO A 129 11.19 2.17 -22.68
N ASP A 130 10.37 2.95 -23.40
CA ASP A 130 9.17 2.49 -24.12
C ASP A 130 8.20 1.64 -23.27
N ALA A 131 8.17 1.88 -21.96
CA ALA A 131 7.42 1.07 -21.02
C ALA A 131 5.92 1.38 -21.05
N VAL A 132 5.14 0.47 -21.64
CA VAL A 132 3.68 0.46 -21.56
C VAL A 132 3.24 -0.66 -20.63
N MET A 133 2.48 -0.32 -19.59
CA MET A 133 1.93 -1.24 -18.60
C MET A 133 0.41 -1.42 -18.81
N PRO A 134 -0.04 -2.41 -19.59
CA PRO A 134 -1.42 -2.87 -19.54
C PRO A 134 -1.80 -3.35 -18.13
N TYR A 135 -3.05 -3.15 -17.74
CA TYR A 135 -3.56 -3.67 -16.47
C TYR A 135 -5.04 -4.00 -16.51
N TYR A 136 -5.45 -4.98 -15.71
CA TYR A 136 -6.85 -5.14 -15.30
C TYR A 136 -7.11 -4.36 -14.02
N TRP A 137 -8.27 -3.70 -13.96
CA TRP A 137 -8.78 -3.01 -12.79
C TRP A 137 -10.25 -3.38 -12.61
N GLY A 138 -10.60 -4.12 -11.56
CA GLY A 138 -11.98 -4.59 -11.41
C GLY A 138 -12.34 -5.23 -10.08
N THR A 139 -13.65 -5.34 -9.82
CA THR A 139 -14.20 -5.81 -8.53
C THR A 139 -14.63 -7.26 -8.54
N LYS A 140 -14.76 -7.81 -7.34
CA LYS A 140 -15.51 -9.03 -7.03
C LYS A 140 -16.41 -8.73 -5.84
N GLY A 141 -17.66 -9.19 -5.89
CA GLY A 141 -18.65 -8.93 -4.84
C GLY A 141 -19.13 -7.47 -4.78
N GLU A 142 -19.94 -7.16 -3.78
CA GLU A 142 -20.51 -5.83 -3.55
C GLU A 142 -19.58 -4.93 -2.72
N LYS A 143 -19.66 -3.62 -2.93
CA LYS A 143 -18.81 -2.63 -2.25
C LYS A 143 -19.14 -2.56 -0.76
N PRO A 144 -18.16 -2.78 0.15
CA PRO A 144 -18.34 -2.50 1.56
C PRO A 144 -18.47 -1.00 1.84
N GLU A 145 -19.13 -0.62 2.94
CA GLU A 145 -19.28 0.78 3.38
C GLU A 145 -17.94 1.53 3.45
N LYS A 146 -16.89 0.88 3.97
CA LYS A 146 -15.54 1.46 4.08
C LYS A 146 -14.73 1.45 2.78
N GLY A 147 -15.28 0.90 1.69
CA GLY A 147 -14.58 0.65 0.44
C GLY A 147 -14.09 -0.79 0.28
N TYR A 148 -13.67 -1.13 -0.94
CA TYR A 148 -13.11 -2.42 -1.28
C TYR A 148 -11.70 -2.59 -0.70
N PRO A 149 -11.35 -3.80 -0.24
CA PRO A 149 -9.96 -4.22 -0.09
C PRO A 149 -9.26 -4.25 -1.45
N LEU A 150 -8.10 -3.62 -1.56
CA LEU A 150 -7.29 -3.56 -2.78
C LEU A 150 -6.22 -4.65 -2.79
N TYR A 151 -6.21 -5.45 -3.85
CA TYR A 151 -5.18 -6.45 -4.12
C TYR A 151 -4.38 -6.08 -5.36
N LEU A 152 -3.06 -5.87 -5.18
CA LEU A 152 -2.09 -5.78 -6.27
C LEU A 152 -1.47 -7.17 -6.49
N TYR A 153 -1.81 -7.80 -7.62
CA TYR A 153 -1.21 -9.07 -8.02
C TYR A 153 -0.06 -8.87 -9.00
N MET A 154 1.07 -9.55 -8.77
CA MET A 154 2.23 -9.56 -9.65
C MET A 154 2.48 -10.97 -10.22
N HIS A 155 2.62 -11.08 -11.55
CA HIS A 155 2.80 -12.37 -12.24
C HIS A 155 4.27 -12.84 -12.26
N GLY A 156 4.51 -14.08 -12.72
CA GLY A 156 5.84 -14.68 -12.82
C GLY A 156 6.63 -14.20 -14.05
N SER A 157 7.82 -14.75 -14.28
CA SER A 157 8.73 -14.29 -15.36
C SER A 157 8.62 -15.05 -16.69
N GLY A 158 7.52 -15.75 -16.95
CA GLY A 158 7.24 -16.32 -18.27
C GLY A 158 6.91 -15.25 -19.32
N GLY A 159 6.50 -15.68 -20.52
CA GLY A 159 6.09 -14.74 -21.57
C GLY A 159 4.95 -13.86 -21.09
N LYS A 160 5.16 -12.54 -21.11
CA LYS A 160 4.31 -11.57 -20.37
C LYS A 160 2.81 -11.66 -20.69
N GLU A 161 2.43 -11.95 -21.93
CA GLU A 161 1.03 -12.11 -22.33
C GLU A 161 0.38 -13.31 -21.63
N SER A 162 1.09 -14.44 -21.59
CA SER A 162 0.61 -15.67 -20.96
C SER A 162 0.56 -15.54 -19.44
N GLU A 163 1.57 -14.91 -18.84
CA GLU A 163 1.64 -14.66 -17.40
C GLU A 163 0.52 -13.72 -16.94
N TRP A 164 0.24 -12.66 -17.71
CA TRP A 164 -0.82 -11.71 -17.40
C TRP A 164 -2.22 -12.34 -17.51
N ALA A 165 -2.50 -13.08 -18.58
CA ALA A 165 -3.75 -13.82 -18.76
C ALA A 165 -3.97 -14.86 -17.65
N THR A 166 -2.90 -15.58 -17.27
CA THR A 166 -2.91 -16.53 -16.15
C THR A 166 -3.20 -15.82 -14.83
N GLY A 167 -2.58 -14.66 -14.60
CA GLY A 167 -2.81 -13.82 -13.44
C GLY A 167 -4.27 -13.44 -13.24
N LEU A 168 -4.95 -13.03 -14.31
CA LEU A 168 -6.39 -12.76 -14.27
C LEU A 168 -7.21 -13.99 -13.87
N SER A 169 -6.95 -15.14 -14.50
CA SER A 169 -7.66 -16.39 -14.20
C SER A 169 -7.51 -16.81 -12.73
N ILE A 170 -6.29 -16.67 -12.19
CA ILE A 170 -6.00 -16.97 -10.78
C ILE A 170 -6.73 -15.99 -9.86
N CYS A 171 -6.68 -14.69 -10.14
CA CYS A 171 -7.32 -13.66 -9.31
C CYS A 171 -8.85 -13.78 -9.27
N GLN A 172 -9.48 -14.20 -10.38
CA GLN A 172 -10.90 -14.50 -10.42
C GLN A 172 -11.30 -15.68 -9.50
N ARG A 173 -10.39 -16.64 -9.28
CA ARG A 173 -10.64 -17.86 -8.50
C ARG A 173 -10.41 -17.72 -7.00
N PHE A 174 -9.61 -16.76 -6.55
CA PHE A 174 -9.37 -16.56 -5.12
C PHE A 174 -10.66 -16.27 -4.34
N ALA A 175 -10.76 -16.76 -3.10
CA ALA A 175 -11.93 -16.57 -2.24
C ALA A 175 -11.77 -15.35 -1.33
N ASP A 176 -11.80 -14.15 -1.92
CA ASP A 176 -11.52 -12.88 -1.23
C ASP A 176 -12.51 -11.76 -1.56
N ALA A 177 -13.64 -12.09 -2.19
CA ALA A 177 -14.73 -11.15 -2.35
C ALA A 177 -15.29 -10.75 -0.97
N PRO A 178 -15.62 -9.46 -0.74
CA PRO A 178 -15.50 -8.36 -1.70
C PRO A 178 -14.06 -7.85 -1.85
N SER A 179 -13.68 -7.50 -3.08
CA SER A 179 -12.31 -7.05 -3.42
C SER A 179 -12.28 -6.17 -4.66
N VAL A 180 -11.28 -5.31 -4.77
CA VAL A 180 -10.81 -4.75 -6.04
C VAL A 180 -9.41 -5.24 -6.37
N TYR A 181 -9.17 -5.52 -7.64
CA TYR A 181 -7.92 -6.05 -8.15
C TYR A 181 -7.25 -5.06 -9.09
N PHE A 182 -5.94 -4.86 -8.91
CA PHE A 182 -5.05 -4.33 -9.93
C PHE A 182 -4.10 -5.46 -10.37
N ILE A 183 -4.15 -5.82 -11.65
CA ILE A 183 -3.37 -6.93 -12.24
C ILE A 183 -2.61 -6.36 -13.44
N PRO A 184 -1.37 -5.90 -13.27
CA PRO A 184 -0.55 -5.38 -14.34
C PRO A 184 0.11 -6.50 -15.15
N GLN A 185 0.37 -6.20 -16.42
CA GLN A 185 1.39 -6.89 -17.20
C GLN A 185 2.72 -6.16 -17.01
N ILE A 186 3.83 -6.90 -16.90
CA ILE A 186 5.16 -6.29 -16.91
C ILE A 186 5.35 -5.52 -18.24
N PRO A 187 5.90 -4.28 -18.23
CA PRO A 187 6.01 -3.50 -19.46
C PRO A 187 7.00 -4.13 -20.45
N ASN A 188 8.23 -4.35 -19.99
CA ASN A 188 9.33 -4.93 -20.74
C ASN A 188 9.90 -6.17 -20.05
N GLU A 189 10.37 -7.12 -20.86
CA GLU A 189 11.04 -8.33 -20.40
C GLU A 189 12.56 -8.11 -20.22
N GLY A 190 13.32 -9.18 -19.99
CA GLY A 190 14.77 -9.12 -19.83
C GLY A 190 15.20 -8.39 -18.55
N ALA A 191 16.09 -7.39 -18.68
CA ALA A 191 16.63 -6.65 -17.54
C ALA A 191 15.56 -5.86 -16.75
N TYR A 192 14.40 -5.59 -17.36
CA TYR A 192 13.30 -4.85 -16.76
C TYR A 192 12.22 -5.73 -16.10
N TYR A 193 12.38 -7.05 -16.17
CA TYR A 193 11.41 -8.02 -15.64
C TYR A 193 11.54 -8.18 -14.12
N ARG A 194 11.47 -7.07 -13.39
CA ARG A 194 11.58 -7.02 -11.92
C ARG A 194 10.56 -6.05 -11.34
N TRP A 195 9.55 -6.55 -10.64
CA TRP A 195 8.44 -5.72 -10.12
C TRP A 195 8.85 -4.64 -9.11
N TRP A 196 10.03 -4.78 -8.50
CA TRP A 196 10.58 -3.84 -7.51
C TRP A 196 11.35 -2.67 -8.12
N GLN A 197 11.62 -2.65 -9.43
CA GLN A 197 12.37 -1.55 -10.06
C GLN A 197 11.60 -0.23 -10.06
N LYS A 198 12.33 0.89 -10.15
CA LYS A 198 11.84 2.27 -9.98
C LYS A 198 10.68 2.65 -10.91
N ALA A 199 10.65 2.14 -12.14
CA ALA A 199 9.55 2.37 -13.07
C ALA A 199 8.23 1.73 -12.57
N LYS A 200 8.31 0.53 -12.00
CA LYS A 200 7.15 -0.15 -11.41
C LYS A 200 6.77 0.51 -10.08
N GLN A 201 7.74 0.96 -9.27
CA GLN A 201 7.46 1.77 -8.08
C GLN A 201 6.72 3.07 -8.41
N TYR A 202 7.05 3.76 -9.51
CA TYR A 202 6.27 4.90 -10.00
C TYR A 202 4.80 4.51 -10.26
N ALA A 203 4.55 3.35 -10.87
CA ALA A 203 3.20 2.83 -11.07
C ALA A 203 2.48 2.50 -9.75
N TRP A 204 3.19 1.98 -8.74
CA TRP A 204 2.61 1.67 -7.42
C TRP A 204 2.22 2.94 -6.65
N GLU A 205 3.06 3.97 -6.67
CA GLU A 205 2.71 5.26 -6.05
C GLU A 205 1.52 5.93 -6.75
N LYS A 206 1.46 5.83 -8.08
CA LYS A 206 0.32 6.27 -8.89
C LYS A 206 -0.95 5.48 -8.55
N LEU A 207 -0.86 4.15 -8.45
CA LEU A 207 -1.96 3.26 -8.07
C LEU A 207 -2.51 3.61 -6.69
N LEU A 208 -1.67 3.68 -5.67
CA LEU A 208 -2.08 3.98 -4.30
C LEU A 208 -2.76 5.35 -4.23
N ARG A 209 -2.17 6.37 -4.84
CA ARG A 209 -2.72 7.73 -4.89
C ARG A 209 -4.09 7.76 -5.56
N GLN A 210 -4.23 7.19 -6.75
CA GLN A 210 -5.51 7.21 -7.48
C GLN A 210 -6.57 6.32 -6.82
N ALA A 211 -6.18 5.17 -6.26
CA ALA A 211 -7.07 4.29 -5.52
C ALA A 211 -7.66 4.98 -4.27
N PHE A 212 -6.83 5.65 -3.47
CA PHE A 212 -7.32 6.35 -2.27
C PHE A 212 -8.19 7.56 -2.60
N LEU A 213 -7.90 8.27 -3.71
CA LEU A 213 -8.69 9.41 -4.17
C LEU A 213 -10.06 9.02 -4.76
N SER A 214 -10.20 7.77 -5.23
CA SER A 214 -11.43 7.29 -5.86
C SER A 214 -12.63 7.24 -4.89
N GLY A 215 -12.38 7.02 -3.59
CA GLY A 215 -13.44 6.68 -2.63
C GLY A 215 -13.98 5.25 -2.79
N GLU A 216 -13.37 4.43 -3.65
CA GLU A 216 -13.73 3.04 -3.87
C GLU A 216 -12.96 2.07 -2.98
N VAL A 217 -11.79 2.46 -2.50
CA VAL A 217 -10.85 1.58 -1.77
C VAL A 217 -10.78 1.96 -0.30
N ASP A 218 -10.80 0.94 0.56
CA ASP A 218 -10.45 1.08 1.98
C ASP A 218 -8.93 1.24 2.10
N PRO A 219 -8.40 2.42 2.51
CA PRO A 219 -6.96 2.67 2.58
C PRO A 219 -6.26 1.79 3.62
N ASP A 220 -7.01 1.16 4.53
CA ASP A 220 -6.45 0.26 5.55
C ASP A 220 -6.50 -1.21 5.14
N ARG A 221 -6.89 -1.52 3.90
CA ARG A 221 -6.96 -2.89 3.36
C ARG A 221 -6.31 -2.99 1.99
N VAL A 222 -5.02 -2.69 1.92
CA VAL A 222 -4.18 -2.87 0.73
C VAL A 222 -3.26 -4.07 0.91
N TYR A 223 -3.21 -4.96 -0.10
CA TYR A 223 -2.36 -6.14 -0.08
C TYR A 223 -1.55 -6.29 -1.36
N PHE A 224 -0.26 -6.58 -1.19
CA PHE A 224 0.65 -6.87 -2.29
C PHE A 224 1.00 -8.35 -2.31
N PHE A 225 0.86 -9.00 -3.45
CA PHE A 225 1.15 -10.43 -3.53
C PHE A 225 1.47 -10.84 -4.98
N GLY A 226 2.02 -12.04 -5.15
CA GLY A 226 2.41 -12.50 -6.46
C GLY A 226 3.08 -13.85 -6.44
N ILE A 227 3.32 -14.39 -7.64
CA ILE A 227 3.87 -15.74 -7.84
C ILE A 227 5.21 -15.65 -8.56
N SER A 228 6.19 -16.45 -8.14
CA SER A 228 7.51 -16.53 -8.79
C SER A 228 8.22 -15.18 -8.80
N GLU A 229 8.49 -14.56 -9.95
CA GLU A 229 9.00 -13.18 -10.04
C GLU A 229 8.12 -12.19 -9.25
N GLY A 230 6.80 -12.30 -9.33
CA GLY A 230 5.88 -11.56 -8.47
C GLY A 230 5.99 -11.91 -6.98
N GLY A 231 6.46 -13.11 -6.63
CA GLY A 231 6.81 -13.50 -5.26
C GLY A 231 8.05 -12.76 -4.75
N TYR A 232 9.11 -12.66 -5.57
CA TYR A 232 10.28 -11.83 -5.25
C TYR A 232 9.89 -10.35 -5.11
N GLY A 233 9.13 -9.83 -6.08
CA GLY A 233 8.62 -8.46 -6.10
C GLY A 233 7.79 -8.11 -4.87
N SER A 234 6.75 -8.89 -4.58
CA SER A 234 5.88 -8.66 -3.42
C SER A 234 6.61 -8.80 -2.09
N GLN A 235 7.63 -9.66 -1.98
CA GLN A 235 8.44 -9.76 -0.77
C GLN A 235 9.28 -8.49 -0.54
N ARG A 236 9.98 -7.97 -1.56
CA ARG A 236 10.74 -6.70 -1.42
C ARG A 236 9.83 -5.51 -1.14
N LEU A 237 8.75 -5.41 -1.92
CA LEU A 237 7.80 -4.30 -1.83
C LEU A 237 7.05 -4.32 -0.49
N ALA A 238 6.84 -5.48 0.13
CA ALA A 238 6.28 -5.57 1.47
C ALA A 238 7.12 -4.76 2.48
N SER A 239 8.43 -4.96 2.50
CA SER A 239 9.32 -4.21 3.39
C SER A 239 9.43 -2.72 3.02
N PHE A 240 9.32 -2.39 1.74
CA PHE A 240 9.48 -1.01 1.25
C PHE A 240 8.22 -0.14 1.42
N TYR A 241 7.03 -0.75 1.33
CA TYR A 241 5.72 -0.09 1.41
C TYR A 241 4.89 -0.51 2.63
N ALA A 242 5.46 -1.19 3.63
CA ALA A 242 4.72 -1.75 4.77
C ALA A 242 3.78 -0.75 5.48
N ASP A 243 4.11 0.54 5.49
CA ASP A 243 3.27 1.61 6.04
C ASP A 243 1.99 1.92 5.23
N TYR A 244 1.85 1.36 4.03
CA TYR A 244 0.63 1.40 3.20
C TYR A 244 -0.18 0.10 3.27
N LEU A 245 0.39 -1.00 3.77
CA LEU A 245 -0.18 -2.33 3.59
C LEU A 245 -0.87 -2.84 4.86
N ALA A 246 -1.94 -3.59 4.65
CA ALA A 246 -2.50 -4.49 5.68
C ALA A 246 -1.75 -5.82 5.71
N GLY A 247 -1.24 -6.26 4.55
CA GLY A 247 -0.45 -7.48 4.46
C GLY A 247 0.19 -7.69 3.10
N ALA A 248 1.04 -8.72 3.02
CA ALA A 248 1.66 -9.16 1.78
C ALA A 248 1.69 -10.69 1.70
N GLY A 249 1.58 -11.22 0.47
CA GLY A 249 1.47 -12.67 0.22
C GLY A 249 2.37 -13.22 -0.88
N PRO A 250 3.70 -13.01 -0.85
CA PRO A 250 4.60 -13.67 -1.80
C PRO A 250 4.43 -15.20 -1.85
N MET A 251 4.43 -15.76 -3.06
CA MET A 251 4.36 -17.19 -3.31
C MET A 251 5.44 -17.64 -4.29
N ALA A 252 6.09 -18.77 -4.00
CA ALA A 252 7.18 -19.33 -4.80
C ALA A 252 8.28 -18.30 -5.14
N GLY A 253 8.50 -17.36 -4.22
CA GLY A 253 9.61 -16.40 -4.24
C GLY A 253 10.71 -16.82 -3.26
N GLY A 254 11.53 -15.87 -2.85
CA GLY A 254 12.58 -16.09 -1.86
C GLY A 254 13.68 -15.06 -1.99
N GLU A 255 13.46 -13.88 -1.41
CA GLU A 255 14.47 -12.83 -1.36
C GLU A 255 15.40 -12.98 -0.15
N PRO A 256 16.72 -12.78 -0.32
CA PRO A 256 17.60 -12.54 0.81
C PRO A 256 17.08 -11.36 1.65
N LEU A 257 17.10 -11.48 2.97
CA LEU A 257 16.52 -10.49 3.89
C LEU A 257 17.16 -9.09 3.77
N LYS A 258 18.38 -8.96 3.24
CA LYS A 258 18.93 -7.65 2.91
C LYS A 258 18.13 -6.86 1.85
N ASN A 259 17.37 -7.54 0.99
CA ASN A 259 16.53 -6.93 -0.04
C ASN A 259 15.08 -6.73 0.45
N ALA A 260 14.73 -7.35 1.58
CA ALA A 260 13.41 -7.31 2.19
C ALA A 260 13.55 -7.41 3.72
N PRO A 261 14.02 -6.34 4.41
CA PRO A 261 14.21 -6.36 5.86
C PRO A 261 12.90 -6.72 6.56
N ALA A 262 12.93 -7.77 7.40
CA ALA A 262 11.76 -8.27 8.08
C ALA A 262 11.26 -7.30 9.17
N GLU A 263 12.15 -6.48 9.72
CA GLU A 263 11.84 -5.50 10.76
C GLU A 263 10.78 -4.49 10.29
N ASN A 264 10.80 -4.13 9.00
CA ASN A 264 9.84 -3.21 8.39
C ASN A 264 8.41 -3.77 8.40
N CYS A 265 8.25 -5.09 8.43
CA CYS A 265 6.96 -5.78 8.39
C CYS A 265 6.28 -5.89 9.77
N ARG A 266 6.71 -5.11 10.78
CA ARG A 266 6.22 -5.19 12.17
C ARG A 266 4.70 -5.20 12.30
N HIS A 267 4.00 -4.38 11.53
CA HIS A 267 2.55 -4.17 11.66
C HIS A 267 1.72 -4.64 10.47
N ILE A 268 2.30 -5.45 9.58
CA ILE A 268 1.56 -6.06 8.47
C ILE A 268 1.43 -7.56 8.68
N ALA A 269 0.39 -8.16 8.10
CA ALA A 269 0.30 -9.61 8.00
C ALA A 269 1.16 -10.11 6.83
N PHE A 270 2.18 -10.93 7.11
CA PHE A 270 3.13 -11.39 6.10
C PHE A 270 3.02 -12.90 5.84
N SER A 271 2.56 -13.28 4.65
CA SER A 271 2.54 -14.68 4.20
C SER A 271 3.62 -14.93 3.17
N LEU A 272 4.45 -15.97 3.34
CA LEU A 272 5.39 -16.42 2.31
C LEU A 272 5.26 -17.93 2.16
N ARG A 273 4.82 -18.40 0.98
CA ARG A 273 4.53 -19.82 0.75
C ARG A 273 5.33 -20.33 -0.44
N THR A 274 6.17 -21.34 -0.21
CA THR A 274 7.10 -21.89 -1.21
C THR A 274 7.08 -23.41 -1.14
N GLY A 275 7.27 -24.12 -2.26
CA GLY A 275 7.40 -25.58 -2.22
C GLY A 275 8.72 -26.02 -1.57
N ASP A 276 8.71 -27.09 -0.78
CA ASP A 276 9.94 -27.59 -0.12
C ASP A 276 10.99 -28.10 -1.11
N ASN A 277 10.57 -28.54 -2.29
CA ASN A 277 11.41 -28.98 -3.40
C ASN A 277 11.72 -27.84 -4.40
N ASP A 278 11.23 -26.62 -4.16
CA ASP A 278 11.58 -25.45 -4.97
C ASP A 278 12.98 -24.91 -4.60
N ARG A 279 14.01 -25.61 -5.10
CA ARG A 279 15.42 -25.34 -4.78
C ARG A 279 16.10 -24.35 -5.72
N MET A 280 15.45 -23.98 -6.83
CA MET A 280 16.05 -23.05 -7.78
C MET A 280 16.20 -21.67 -7.12
N PHE A 281 17.35 -21.03 -7.30
CA PHE A 281 17.71 -19.77 -6.63
C PHE A 281 17.53 -19.80 -5.10
N TYR A 282 17.63 -20.98 -4.49
CA TYR A 282 17.51 -21.17 -3.05
C TYR A 282 16.18 -20.72 -2.45
N ARG A 283 15.09 -20.71 -3.22
CA ARG A 283 13.77 -20.22 -2.76
C ARG A 283 13.30 -20.90 -1.48
N ASN A 284 13.41 -22.21 -1.39
CA ASN A 284 13.05 -22.95 -0.17
C ASN A 284 13.96 -22.60 1.03
N THR A 285 15.27 -22.50 0.82
CA THR A 285 16.25 -22.11 1.86
C THR A 285 15.99 -20.69 2.35
N LEU A 286 15.82 -19.73 1.44
CA LEU A 286 15.56 -18.33 1.76
C LEU A 286 14.21 -18.17 2.46
N THR A 287 13.20 -18.94 2.07
CA THR A 287 11.91 -19.01 2.79
C THR A 287 12.10 -19.51 4.23
N SER A 288 13.00 -20.48 4.45
CA SER A 288 13.34 -20.96 5.80
C SER A 288 14.04 -19.89 6.64
N TYR A 289 14.94 -19.09 6.04
CA TYR A 289 15.58 -17.97 6.74
C TYR A 289 14.59 -16.85 7.08
N VAL A 290 13.66 -16.56 6.18
CA VAL A 290 12.55 -15.64 6.48
C VAL A 290 11.70 -16.16 7.63
N LYS A 291 11.38 -17.47 7.65
CA LYS A 291 10.64 -18.08 8.76
C LYS A 291 11.36 -17.92 10.10
N GLU A 292 12.65 -18.29 10.14
CA GLU A 292 13.50 -18.18 11.33
C GLU A 292 13.48 -16.74 11.88
N GLU A 293 13.61 -15.75 10.99
CA GLU A 293 13.67 -14.34 11.39
C GLU A 293 12.31 -13.79 11.86
N PHE A 294 11.22 -14.08 11.16
CA PHE A 294 9.88 -13.65 11.60
C PHE A 294 9.47 -14.29 12.93
N GLU A 295 9.79 -15.57 13.13
CA GLU A 295 9.56 -16.23 14.41
C GLU A 295 10.42 -15.62 15.53
N ARG A 296 11.67 -15.26 15.24
CA ARG A 296 12.56 -14.58 16.21
C ARG A 296 12.00 -13.20 16.58
N LEU A 297 11.60 -12.40 15.60
CA LEU A 297 11.05 -11.06 15.80
C LEU A 297 9.72 -11.10 16.58
N GLN A 298 8.83 -12.03 16.25
CA GLN A 298 7.57 -12.22 16.98
C GLN A 298 7.79 -12.69 18.42
N ARG A 299 8.75 -13.59 18.67
CA ARG A 299 9.10 -13.98 20.06
C ARG A 299 9.60 -12.81 20.90
N GLN A 300 10.33 -11.87 20.28
CA GLN A 300 10.83 -10.67 20.96
C GLN A 300 9.76 -9.57 21.11
N ASN A 301 8.79 -9.54 20.20
CA ASN A 301 7.73 -8.54 20.15
C ASN A 301 6.37 -9.25 19.95
N PRO A 302 5.79 -9.81 21.03
CA PRO A 302 4.49 -10.47 20.96
C PRO A 302 3.43 -9.59 20.30
N GLU A 303 2.45 -10.20 19.65
CA GLU A 303 1.34 -9.53 18.94
C GLU A 303 1.71 -8.76 17.65
N THR A 304 3.01 -8.56 17.38
CA THR A 304 3.52 -8.00 16.12
C THR A 304 4.15 -9.08 15.22
N TYR A 305 4.57 -8.70 14.01
CA TYR A 305 5.16 -9.61 13.03
C TYR A 305 4.26 -10.81 12.73
N ILE A 306 2.97 -10.54 12.53
CA ILE A 306 1.99 -11.59 12.19
C ILE A 306 2.44 -12.25 10.89
N HIS A 307 2.68 -13.55 10.92
CA HIS A 307 3.24 -14.23 9.76
C HIS A 307 2.68 -15.62 9.52
N ARG A 308 2.75 -16.03 8.25
CA ARG A 308 2.51 -17.38 7.76
C ARG A 308 3.58 -17.73 6.75
N VAL A 309 4.72 -18.20 7.23
CA VAL A 309 5.86 -18.59 6.39
C VAL A 309 5.96 -20.11 6.34
N GLU A 310 5.73 -20.69 5.15
CA GLU A 310 5.53 -22.12 4.98
C GLU A 310 6.37 -22.68 3.82
N LEU A 311 7.02 -23.81 4.08
CA LEU A 311 7.44 -24.75 3.03
C LEU A 311 6.34 -25.80 2.85
N ILE A 312 5.79 -25.90 1.64
CA ILE A 312 4.71 -26.82 1.31
C ILE A 312 5.31 -28.20 0.99
N PRO A 313 5.03 -29.25 1.80
CA PRO A 313 5.67 -30.55 1.64
C PRO A 313 5.41 -31.20 0.28
N GLY A 314 6.45 -31.75 -0.33
CA GLY A 314 6.40 -32.43 -1.62
C GLY A 314 6.21 -31.52 -2.83
N ALA A 315 5.93 -30.23 -2.65
CA ALA A 315 5.65 -29.32 -3.75
C ALA A 315 6.93 -28.72 -4.35
N GLY A 316 6.94 -28.57 -5.68
CA GLY A 316 7.99 -27.87 -6.41
C GLY A 316 7.70 -26.38 -6.56
N HIS A 317 8.03 -25.81 -7.72
CA HIS A 317 7.81 -24.39 -7.97
C HIS A 317 6.32 -23.99 -7.93
N SER A 318 5.44 -24.87 -8.38
CA SER A 318 4.00 -24.67 -8.28
C SER A 318 3.47 -25.26 -6.97
N ILE A 319 2.67 -24.47 -6.27
CA ILE A 319 1.96 -24.85 -5.05
C ILE A 319 0.46 -24.59 -5.21
N ASP A 320 -0.36 -25.01 -4.24
CA ASP A 320 -1.71 -24.49 -4.11
C ASP A 320 -1.67 -23.04 -3.62
N TYR A 321 -1.99 -22.10 -4.52
CA TYR A 321 -2.01 -20.66 -4.23
C TYR A 321 -3.26 -20.21 -3.48
N THR A 322 -4.36 -20.97 -3.56
CA THR A 322 -5.70 -20.56 -3.10
C THR A 322 -5.78 -20.11 -1.63
N PRO A 323 -4.96 -20.61 -0.69
CA PRO A 323 -5.02 -20.18 0.70
C PRO A 323 -4.49 -18.77 1.00
N THR A 324 -3.82 -18.08 0.07
CA THR A 324 -3.08 -16.85 0.37
C THR A 324 -4.00 -15.65 0.61
N THR A 325 -4.85 -15.27 -0.34
CA THR A 325 -5.70 -14.07 -0.18
C THR A 325 -6.82 -14.22 0.86
N PRO A 326 -7.44 -15.41 1.07
CA PRO A 326 -8.38 -15.60 2.18
C PRO A 326 -7.73 -15.44 3.56
N TRP A 327 -6.43 -15.74 3.69
CA TRP A 327 -5.69 -15.48 4.93
C TRP A 327 -5.41 -13.98 5.09
N LEU A 328 -4.94 -13.31 4.03
CA LEU A 328 -4.66 -11.87 4.04
C LEU A 328 -5.90 -11.03 4.35
N SER A 329 -7.07 -11.40 3.81
CA SER A 329 -8.31 -10.63 3.91
C SER A 329 -8.79 -10.41 5.36
N ARG A 330 -8.28 -11.21 6.31
CA ARG A 330 -8.59 -11.14 7.74
C ARG A 330 -7.91 -9.98 8.48
N TYR A 331 -6.95 -9.32 7.84
CA TYR A 331 -6.12 -8.32 8.48
C TYR A 331 -6.42 -6.91 7.97
N THR A 332 -6.16 -5.92 8.78
CA THR A 332 -6.32 -4.51 8.45
C THR A 332 -5.09 -3.76 8.94
N ARG A 333 -4.65 -2.75 8.20
CA ARG A 333 -3.54 -1.90 8.58
C ARG A 333 -3.86 -1.13 9.85
N ASN A 334 -2.89 -1.01 10.73
CA ASN A 334 -2.87 0.05 11.74
C ASN A 334 -2.11 1.26 11.16
N PRO A 335 -2.78 2.37 10.79
CA PRO A 335 -2.09 3.54 10.24
C PRO A 335 -1.32 4.35 11.29
N TYR A 336 -1.57 4.13 12.59
CA TYR A 336 -1.00 4.90 13.70
C TYR A 336 -0.33 3.99 14.75
N PRO A 337 0.65 3.15 14.37
CA PRO A 337 1.32 2.30 15.34
C PRO A 337 2.16 3.15 16.30
N LYS A 338 2.13 2.80 17.59
CA LYS A 338 2.96 3.45 18.62
C LYS A 338 4.40 2.94 18.67
N GLN A 339 4.68 1.85 17.98
CA GLN A 339 6.01 1.29 17.81
C GLN A 339 6.32 1.28 16.32
N VAL A 340 7.49 1.72 15.89
CA VAL A 340 7.91 1.63 14.49
C VAL A 340 9.31 1.03 14.44
N SER A 341 9.51 0.09 13.53
CA SER A 341 10.81 -0.46 13.19
C SER A 341 10.96 -0.32 11.69
N TRP A 342 11.89 0.51 11.25
CA TRP A 342 12.06 0.84 9.85
C TRP A 342 13.53 0.88 9.48
N GLU A 343 13.98 -0.09 8.72
CA GLU A 343 15.21 0.00 7.93
C GLU A 343 14.89 0.72 6.63
N ASP A 344 15.41 1.94 6.48
CA ASP A 344 15.45 2.67 5.23
C ASP A 344 16.61 2.14 4.39
N PHE A 345 16.29 1.48 3.28
CA PHE A 345 17.24 0.88 2.36
C PHE A 345 16.95 1.30 0.93
N GLU A 346 18.01 1.30 0.12
CA GLU A 346 17.95 1.63 -1.29
C GLU A 346 17.29 0.50 -2.11
N MET A 347 16.39 0.86 -3.03
CA MET A 347 15.75 -0.03 -3.98
C MET A 347 15.66 0.60 -5.38
N ASP A 348 16.55 0.19 -6.28
CA ASP A 348 16.71 0.70 -7.65
C ASP A 348 16.99 2.21 -7.76
N GLY A 349 17.92 2.69 -6.93
CA GLY A 349 18.30 4.09 -6.75
C GLY A 349 17.30 4.91 -5.93
N LEU A 350 16.28 4.27 -5.34
CA LEU A 350 15.24 4.95 -4.58
C LEU A 350 15.32 4.64 -3.10
N HIS A 351 15.01 5.66 -2.29
CA HIS A 351 14.67 5.48 -0.89
C HIS A 351 13.29 6.06 -0.60
N ARG A 352 12.62 5.54 0.44
CA ARG A 352 11.39 6.15 0.93
C ARG A 352 11.69 7.50 1.59
N ARG A 353 10.82 8.49 1.38
CA ARG A 353 10.91 9.80 2.05
C ARG A 353 10.41 9.76 3.49
N GLY A 354 9.68 8.71 3.88
CA GLY A 354 9.13 8.53 5.21
C GLY A 354 8.43 7.18 5.34
N PHE A 355 8.07 6.84 6.57
CA PHE A 355 7.45 5.58 6.94
C PHE A 355 6.58 5.80 8.18
N TYR A 356 5.29 5.46 8.10
CA TYR A 356 4.25 5.84 9.07
C TYR A 356 4.19 7.35 9.33
N ASN A 357 4.67 7.80 10.50
CA ASN A 357 4.69 9.20 10.93
C ASN A 357 6.10 9.80 10.93
N LEU A 358 7.10 9.04 10.48
CA LEU A 358 8.48 9.51 10.31
C LEU A 358 8.64 10.07 8.89
N TYR A 359 9.28 11.23 8.76
CA TYR A 359 9.70 11.78 7.48
C TYR A 359 11.17 12.18 7.53
N VAL A 360 11.95 11.71 6.56
CA VAL A 360 13.39 11.98 6.45
C VAL A 360 13.60 13.29 5.70
N LYS A 361 13.93 14.35 6.45
CA LYS A 361 14.21 15.68 5.91
C LYS A 361 15.66 15.78 5.40
N GLU A 362 16.58 15.14 6.11
CA GLU A 362 18.00 15.04 5.75
C GLU A 362 18.51 13.66 6.21
N ARG A 363 19.06 12.88 5.27
CA ARG A 363 19.58 11.55 5.55
C ARG A 363 20.84 11.62 6.43
N PRO A 364 21.05 10.68 7.35
CA PRO A 364 22.33 10.54 8.04
C PRO A 364 23.49 10.27 7.08
N ASP A 365 23.27 9.43 6.07
CA ASP A 365 24.21 9.15 4.99
C ASP A 365 23.40 8.82 3.72
N GLU A 366 23.85 9.30 2.57
CA GLU A 366 23.17 9.07 1.28
C GLU A 366 23.36 7.64 0.76
N ASN A 367 24.37 6.93 1.23
CA ASN A 367 24.71 5.58 0.75
C ASN A 367 24.48 4.49 1.81
N ALA A 368 24.31 4.87 3.07
CA ALA A 368 24.09 3.91 4.14
C ALA A 368 22.60 3.54 4.28
N ARG A 369 22.37 2.37 4.86
CA ARG A 369 21.06 1.99 5.38
C ARG A 369 20.91 2.57 6.77
N THR A 370 19.76 3.12 7.08
CA THR A 370 19.46 3.65 8.42
C THR A 370 18.29 2.92 9.04
N PHE A 371 18.45 2.43 10.26
CA PHE A 371 17.39 1.84 11.06
C PHE A 371 16.84 2.85 12.06
N TYR A 372 15.54 3.07 11.99
CA TYR A 372 14.74 3.89 12.89
C TYR A 372 13.88 2.98 13.76
N GLU A 373 14.06 3.03 15.07
CA GLU A 373 13.20 2.39 16.06
C GLU A 373 12.50 3.47 16.88
N MET A 374 11.18 3.60 16.74
CA MET A 374 10.38 4.56 17.50
C MET A 374 9.46 3.85 18.48
N ASN A 375 9.32 4.37 19.69
CA ASN A 375 8.33 3.95 20.67
C ASN A 375 7.63 5.17 21.28
N ILE A 376 6.30 5.15 21.32
CA ILE A 376 5.47 6.21 21.89
C ILE A 376 4.78 5.68 23.15
N SER A 377 5.15 6.26 24.29
CA SER A 377 4.57 5.94 25.61
C SER A 377 3.87 7.18 26.17
N GLY A 378 2.56 7.28 25.95
CA GLY A 378 1.80 8.48 26.28
C GLY A 378 2.23 9.65 25.40
N ASN A 379 2.91 10.63 26.00
CA ASN A 379 3.44 11.82 25.30
C ASN A 379 4.97 11.82 25.21
N ASP A 380 5.61 10.74 25.61
CA ASP A 380 7.05 10.55 25.50
C ASP A 380 7.35 9.67 24.28
N ILE A 381 8.13 10.22 23.35
CA ILE A 381 8.55 9.57 22.12
C ILE A 381 10.05 9.26 22.25
N GLU A 382 10.39 7.99 22.22
CA GLU A 382 11.76 7.52 22.15
C GLU A 382 12.07 7.11 20.71
N LEU A 383 13.16 7.63 20.16
CA LEU A 383 13.67 7.27 18.85
C LEU A 383 15.12 6.78 19.00
N LYS A 384 15.42 5.61 18.46
CA LYS A 384 16.79 5.14 18.23
C LYS A 384 17.06 5.14 16.74
N VAL A 385 18.17 5.74 16.35
CA VAL A 385 18.56 5.84 14.94
C VAL A 385 19.99 5.35 14.79
N SER A 386 20.19 4.37 13.93
CA SER A 386 21.49 3.73 13.71
C SER A 386 21.74 3.44 12.24
N ASP A 387 22.99 3.59 11.79
CA ASP A 387 23.42 3.01 10.53
C ASP A 387 23.45 1.49 10.64
N VAL A 388 23.10 0.81 9.55
CA VAL A 388 23.08 -0.65 9.46
C VAL A 388 24.13 -1.13 8.47
N VAL A 389 25.05 -1.97 8.94
CA VAL A 389 26.03 -2.64 8.11
C VAL A 389 25.73 -4.14 8.08
N TYR A 390 25.62 -4.69 6.87
CA TYR A 390 25.42 -6.11 6.65
C TYR A 390 26.76 -6.80 6.42
N GLU A 391 27.03 -7.84 7.19
CA GLU A 391 28.11 -8.79 6.97
C GLU A 391 27.52 -10.09 6.40
N THR A 392 27.95 -10.48 5.20
CA THR A 392 27.52 -11.75 4.58
C THR A 392 28.14 -12.91 5.34
N VAL A 393 27.30 -13.72 6.00
CA VAL A 393 27.74 -14.93 6.72
C VAL A 393 27.59 -16.20 5.89
N GLU A 394 26.76 -16.16 4.85
CA GLU A 394 26.57 -17.28 3.94
C GLU A 394 26.42 -16.78 2.50
N ARG A 395 27.25 -17.31 1.61
CA ARG A 395 27.22 -17.03 0.18
C ARG A 395 27.13 -18.34 -0.60
N ASP A 396 26.28 -18.34 -1.60
CA ASP A 396 26.18 -19.43 -2.56
C ASP A 396 27.46 -19.52 -3.42
N PRO A 397 28.08 -20.71 -3.55
CA PRO A 397 29.29 -20.88 -4.34
C PRO A 397 29.03 -20.83 -5.86
N ARG A 398 27.80 -21.05 -6.34
CA ARG A 398 27.50 -21.20 -7.77
C ARG A 398 27.30 -19.87 -8.50
N TRP A 399 26.53 -18.97 -7.89
CA TRP A 399 26.11 -17.69 -8.44
C TRP A 399 26.55 -16.51 -7.57
N GLY A 400 27.20 -16.77 -6.43
CA GLY A 400 27.69 -15.73 -5.54
C GLY A 400 26.59 -14.99 -4.77
N ILE A 401 25.37 -15.56 -4.71
CA ILE A 401 24.23 -14.96 -4.01
C ILE A 401 24.54 -14.90 -2.52
N GLU A 402 24.47 -13.71 -1.94
CA GLU A 402 24.55 -13.55 -0.49
C GLU A 402 23.20 -13.92 0.12
N MET A 403 23.18 -14.95 0.96
CA MET A 403 21.92 -15.60 1.40
C MET A 403 21.57 -15.27 2.85
N LYS A 404 22.56 -15.24 3.75
CA LYS A 404 22.38 -14.97 5.18
C LYS A 404 23.37 -13.89 5.64
N PHE A 405 22.93 -13.07 6.59
CA PHE A 405 23.66 -11.87 7.01
C PHE A 405 23.66 -11.70 8.52
N ARG A 406 24.70 -11.06 9.03
CA ARG A 406 24.74 -10.46 10.36
C ARG A 406 24.63 -8.95 10.22
N LYS A 407 23.77 -8.31 11.01
CA LYS A 407 23.63 -6.85 11.04
C LYS A 407 24.43 -6.26 12.20
N ASN A 408 25.16 -5.19 11.94
CA ASN A 408 25.81 -4.36 12.94
C ASN A 408 25.18 -2.97 12.92
N TYR A 409 24.92 -2.41 14.10
CA TYR A 409 24.25 -1.13 14.27
C TYR A 409 25.18 -0.13 14.94
N THR A 410 25.29 1.07 14.37
CA THR A 410 26.05 2.17 14.98
C THR A 410 25.15 3.40 15.07
N PRO A 411 24.97 4.03 16.26
CA PRO A 411 24.17 5.24 16.37
C PRO A 411 24.62 6.32 15.39
N VAL A 412 23.66 6.92 14.68
CA VAL A 412 23.95 8.00 13.73
C VAL A 412 24.37 9.29 14.44
N LYS A 413 25.13 10.13 13.73
CA LYS A 413 25.70 11.39 14.26
C LYS A 413 25.13 12.66 13.63
N LYS A 414 24.40 12.52 12.53
CA LYS A 414 23.80 13.62 11.76
C LYS A 414 22.49 13.16 11.11
N GLY A 415 21.77 14.11 10.53
CA GLY A 415 20.48 13.91 9.86
C GLY A 415 19.37 14.71 10.52
N LYS A 416 18.24 14.83 9.82
CA LYS A 416 17.06 15.56 10.29
C LYS A 416 15.80 14.80 9.94
N LEU A 417 14.89 14.72 10.90
CA LEU A 417 13.59 14.08 10.77
C LEU A 417 12.48 15.05 11.09
N ILE A 418 11.31 14.80 10.52
CA ILE A 418 10.04 15.35 10.99
C ILE A 418 9.25 14.19 11.57
N LEU A 419 8.90 14.31 12.85
CA LEU A 419 7.96 13.42 13.52
C LEU A 419 6.57 14.05 13.40
N TYR A 420 5.76 13.52 12.49
CA TYR A 420 4.37 13.93 12.39
C TYR A 420 3.54 13.33 13.53
N LEU A 421 2.57 14.09 14.03
CA LEU A 421 1.78 13.78 15.22
C LEU A 421 0.30 14.07 14.99
N CYS A 422 -0.53 13.25 15.63
CA CYS A 422 -1.99 13.36 15.65
C CYS A 422 -2.55 12.84 16.98
N PRO A 423 -3.84 13.10 17.30
CA PRO A 423 -4.47 12.65 18.54
C PRO A 423 -4.43 11.14 18.77
N GLU A 424 -4.34 10.34 17.70
CA GLU A 424 -4.24 8.88 17.77
C GLU A 424 -2.87 8.42 18.29
N LEU A 425 -1.83 9.23 18.11
CA LEU A 425 -0.46 8.93 18.55
C LEU A 425 -0.15 9.51 19.94
N VAL A 426 -0.54 10.76 20.21
CA VAL A 426 -0.20 11.51 21.43
C VAL A 426 -1.34 12.44 21.86
N ASP A 427 -1.38 12.84 23.13
CA ASP A 427 -2.32 13.88 23.61
C ASP A 427 -1.77 15.29 23.29
N LEU A 428 -2.31 15.91 22.23
CA LEU A 428 -1.90 17.25 21.78
C LEU A 428 -2.27 18.38 22.78
N SER A 429 -3.09 18.11 23.81
CA SER A 429 -3.37 19.10 24.86
C SER A 429 -2.20 19.26 25.85
N ARG A 430 -1.33 18.24 25.93
CA ARG A 430 -0.19 18.14 26.84
C ARG A 430 1.14 18.38 26.13
N LYS A 431 2.22 18.55 26.91
CA LYS A 431 3.58 18.60 26.37
C LYS A 431 3.96 17.23 25.80
N VAL A 432 4.67 17.24 24.68
CA VAL A 432 5.32 16.07 24.08
C VAL A 432 6.81 16.16 24.38
N THR A 433 7.41 15.05 24.76
CA THR A 433 8.87 14.89 24.90
C THR A 433 9.37 14.01 23.77
N VAL A 434 10.47 14.38 23.14
CA VAL A 434 11.17 13.51 22.19
C VAL A 434 12.59 13.28 22.67
N SER A 435 13.01 12.02 22.70
CA SER A 435 14.39 11.63 22.96
C SER A 435 14.95 10.83 21.79
N VAL A 436 16.19 11.12 21.39
CA VAL A 436 16.92 10.43 20.32
C VAL A 436 18.18 9.82 20.90
N ASN A 437 18.38 8.51 20.70
CA ASN A 437 19.58 7.80 21.17
C ASN A 437 19.88 8.09 22.67
N GLY A 438 18.84 8.12 23.51
CA GLY A 438 18.92 8.40 24.94
C GLY A 438 19.01 9.89 25.34
N ARG A 439 19.12 10.82 24.39
CA ARG A 439 19.20 12.27 24.66
C ARG A 439 17.86 12.94 24.38
N LYS A 440 17.38 13.76 25.31
CA LYS A 440 16.17 14.57 25.13
C LYS A 440 16.45 15.72 24.16
N VAL A 441 15.77 15.74 23.02
CA VAL A 441 15.96 16.73 21.94
C VAL A 441 14.80 17.72 21.84
N TYR A 442 13.62 17.38 22.36
CA TYR A 442 12.46 18.26 22.36
C TYR A 442 11.63 18.05 23.63
N THR A 443 11.09 19.15 24.17
CA THR A 443 10.00 19.11 25.14
C THR A 443 9.16 20.37 25.01
N GLY A 444 7.89 20.23 24.63
CA GLY A 444 7.03 21.37 24.38
C GLY A 444 5.61 20.97 24.04
N LYS A 445 4.70 21.94 24.07
CA LYS A 445 3.34 21.72 23.57
C LYS A 445 3.34 21.89 22.07
N VAL A 446 3.00 20.83 21.35
CA VAL A 446 2.86 20.85 19.89
C VAL A 446 1.43 21.30 19.57
N ARG A 447 1.26 22.18 18.58
CA ARG A 447 -0.06 22.71 18.19
C ARG A 447 -0.41 22.27 16.77
N PRO A 448 -1.70 22.03 16.48
CA PRO A 448 -2.16 21.88 15.11
C PRO A 448 -1.82 23.11 14.26
N GLU A 449 -1.22 22.88 13.09
CA GLU A 449 -0.80 23.93 12.16
C GLU A 449 -1.00 23.49 10.71
N LEU A 450 -1.49 24.42 9.89
CA LEU A 450 -1.84 24.18 8.48
C LEU A 450 -0.69 23.52 7.69
N LYS A 451 0.55 24.00 7.87
CA LYS A 451 1.70 23.45 7.13
C LYS A 451 1.91 21.96 7.36
N HIS A 452 1.66 21.44 8.56
CA HIS A 452 1.94 20.04 8.86
C HIS A 452 0.96 19.12 8.14
N ILE A 453 -0.33 19.48 8.12
CA ILE A 453 -1.36 18.70 7.44
C ILE A 453 -1.21 18.76 5.92
N VAL A 454 -0.84 19.93 5.37
CA VAL A 454 -0.53 20.10 3.94
C VAL A 454 0.69 19.26 3.55
N ASN A 455 1.79 19.39 4.30
CA ASN A 455 3.05 18.71 3.98
C ASN A 455 2.97 17.19 4.14
N SER A 456 2.26 16.70 5.16
CA SER A 456 2.03 15.25 5.33
C SER A 456 1.14 14.67 4.22
N CYS A 457 0.10 15.39 3.81
CA CYS A 457 -0.71 15.02 2.64
C CYS A 457 0.14 14.88 1.37
N ALA A 458 0.96 15.89 1.07
CA ALA A 458 1.87 15.89 -0.08
C ALA A 458 2.93 14.78 -0.01
N ALA A 459 3.42 14.46 1.18
CA ALA A 459 4.45 13.44 1.38
C ALA A 459 3.91 12.01 1.22
N PHE A 460 2.74 11.73 1.77
CA PHE A 460 2.25 10.35 1.91
C PHE A 460 1.09 9.99 0.97
N CYS A 461 0.34 10.97 0.48
CA CYS A 461 -0.81 10.78 -0.42
C CYS A 461 -1.87 9.81 0.16
N ASP A 462 -2.04 9.80 1.47
CA ASP A 462 -2.84 8.81 2.20
C ASP A 462 -3.83 9.53 3.14
N PRO A 463 -5.14 9.24 3.05
CA PRO A 463 -6.15 9.93 3.86
C PRO A 463 -5.99 9.68 5.37
N ARG A 464 -5.28 8.62 5.79
CA ARG A 464 -4.93 8.41 7.19
C ARG A 464 -3.74 9.23 7.64
N ARG A 465 -2.87 9.69 6.74
CA ARG A 465 -1.63 10.40 7.11
C ARG A 465 -1.72 11.89 6.86
N LEU A 466 -2.85 12.46 7.30
CA LEU A 466 -3.11 13.89 7.38
C LEU A 466 -2.82 14.36 8.81
N TYR A 467 -1.55 14.63 9.08
CA TYR A 467 -1.07 14.92 10.43
C TYR A 467 -1.13 16.42 10.74
N PRO A 468 -1.91 16.85 11.75
CA PRO A 468 -2.08 18.26 12.06
C PRO A 468 -0.86 18.90 12.74
N ALA A 469 0.03 18.11 13.32
CA ALA A 469 1.13 18.57 14.17
C ALA A 469 2.43 17.86 13.79
N ALA A 470 3.58 18.47 14.11
CA ALA A 470 4.87 17.80 13.97
C ALA A 470 5.94 18.34 14.93
N VAL A 471 7.01 17.57 15.12
CA VAL A 471 8.26 18.00 15.76
C VAL A 471 9.40 17.77 14.79
N GLU A 472 10.19 18.81 14.50
CA GLU A 472 11.46 18.64 13.79
C GLU A 472 12.54 18.17 14.77
N VAL A 473 13.28 17.15 14.37
CA VAL A 473 14.30 16.49 15.18
C VAL A 473 15.61 16.51 14.42
N THR A 474 16.66 17.05 15.05
CA THR A 474 18.03 16.96 14.54
C THR A 474 18.74 15.80 15.23
N LEU A 475 19.33 14.91 14.44
CA LEU A 475 20.08 13.75 14.89
C LEU A 475 21.55 14.14 15.11
N SER A 476 21.83 15.15 15.92
CA SER A 476 23.21 15.54 16.24
C SER A 476 23.70 14.80 17.47
N GLU A 477 25.02 14.57 17.56
CA GLU A 477 25.66 14.19 18.82
C GLU A 477 25.37 15.22 19.91
#